data_AF-A0A7S1BRA2-F1
#
_entry.id   AF-A0A7S1BRA2-F1
#
_cell.length_a   1.000
_cell.length_b   1.000
_cell.length_c   1.000
_cell.angle_alpha   90.00
_cell.angle_beta   90.00
_cell.angle_gamma   90.00
#
_symmetry.space_group_name_H-M   'P 1'
#
loop_
_entity.id
_entity.type
_entity.pdbx_description
1 polymer ?
#
loop_
_entity_poly.entity_id
_entity_poly.type
_entity_poly.pdbx_seq_one_letter_code
_entity_poly.pdbx_strand_id
1 'polypeptide(L)'
;MNALRQHLSPTLGRLSRGPGFAAAPSQYAFSTASRKPKTFKETWLMDPGTYPVIVVIVAACSLCVVASFRCLIQNPDVQIRKNNRQSKLRTWEGSSVFGQKD
;
A
#
# COMPACT_ATOMS: atom_id res chain seq x y z
N MET A 1 81.18 -1.31 -23.39
CA MET A 1 81.08 -2.76 -23.17
C MET A 1 79.60 -3.13 -23.36
N ASN A 2 79.14 -3.16 -24.61
CA ASN A 2 79.07 -4.35 -25.46
C ASN A 2 78.25 -5.48 -24.83
N ALA A 3 76.99 -5.64 -25.24
CA ALA A 3 76.61 -6.74 -26.12
C ALA A 3 75.12 -6.68 -26.51
N LEU A 4 74.89 -6.25 -27.76
CA LEU A 4 73.76 -6.70 -28.58
C LEU A 4 73.85 -8.21 -28.79
N ARG A 5 72.72 -8.92 -28.63
CA ARG A 5 72.26 -10.11 -29.39
C ARG A 5 70.99 -10.59 -28.71
N GLN A 6 69.79 -10.38 -29.25
CA GLN A 6 69.26 -11.08 -30.42
C GLN A 6 69.60 -12.57 -30.44
N HIS A 7 68.72 -13.39 -29.87
CA HIS A 7 68.53 -14.76 -30.30
C HIS A 7 67.05 -15.13 -30.13
N LEU A 8 66.27 -14.86 -31.18
CA LEU A 8 65.63 -15.89 -32.01
C LEU A 8 64.62 -16.74 -31.25
N SER A 9 63.34 -16.50 -31.55
CA SER A 9 62.30 -17.51 -31.47
C SER A 9 62.60 -18.65 -32.44
N PRO A 10 62.63 -19.91 -31.98
CA PRO A 10 62.18 -21.03 -32.79
C PRO A 10 60.72 -21.31 -32.44
N THR A 11 59.89 -21.08 -33.44
CA THR A 11 58.52 -21.55 -33.57
C THR A 11 58.48 -23.07 -33.38
N LEU A 12 58.11 -23.56 -32.20
CA LEU A 12 57.72 -24.96 -32.01
C LEU A 12 56.61 -25.07 -30.99
N GLY A 13 55.52 -25.73 -31.40
CA GLY A 13 54.41 -26.08 -30.53
C GLY A 13 53.15 -25.26 -30.77
N ARG A 14 52.62 -25.31 -32.01
CA ARG A 14 51.17 -25.26 -32.24
C ARG A 14 50.55 -26.44 -31.47
N LEU A 15 50.38 -26.29 -30.16
CA LEU A 15 49.56 -27.16 -29.36
C LEU A 15 48.14 -26.95 -29.86
N SER A 16 47.71 -27.91 -30.67
CA SER A 16 46.33 -28.21 -30.99
C SER A 16 45.53 -28.20 -29.69
N ARG A 17 44.96 -27.04 -29.32
CA ARG A 17 43.90 -26.93 -28.33
C ARG A 17 42.71 -27.62 -28.97
N GLY A 18 42.52 -28.89 -28.65
CA GLY A 18 41.29 -29.60 -28.94
C GLY A 18 40.08 -28.81 -28.41
N PRO A 19 38.88 -29.02 -28.97
CA PRO A 19 37.66 -28.45 -28.44
C PRO A 19 37.36 -29.14 -27.10
N GLY A 20 37.94 -28.62 -26.03
CA GLY A 20 38.02 -29.32 -24.75
C GLY A 20 37.88 -28.38 -23.56
N PHE A 21 37.03 -27.36 -23.69
CA PHE A 21 36.47 -26.66 -22.54
C PHE A 21 34.96 -26.66 -22.81
N ALA A 22 34.30 -27.71 -22.31
CA ALA A 22 32.87 -27.70 -22.14
C ALA A 22 32.52 -26.39 -21.43
N ALA A 23 31.78 -25.51 -22.11
CA ALA A 23 31.20 -24.33 -21.51
C ALA A 23 30.48 -24.80 -20.25
N ALA A 24 30.99 -24.43 -19.07
CA ALA A 24 30.29 -24.67 -17.83
C ALA A 24 28.89 -24.06 -18.00
N PRO A 25 27.80 -24.83 -17.81
CA PRO A 25 26.48 -24.25 -17.95
C PRO A 25 26.36 -23.18 -16.87
N SER A 26 26.18 -21.92 -17.28
CA SER A 26 25.88 -20.82 -16.38
C SER A 26 24.46 -21.03 -15.82
N GLN A 27 24.31 -21.98 -14.91
CA GLN A 27 23.03 -22.31 -14.26
C GLN A 27 22.62 -21.26 -13.21
N TYR A 28 23.39 -20.18 -13.06
CA TYR A 28 23.01 -19.02 -12.26
C TYR A 28 22.38 -17.94 -13.13
N ALA A 29 21.45 -18.33 -14.00
CA ALA A 29 20.46 -17.37 -14.44
C ALA A 29 19.60 -17.05 -13.22
N PHE A 30 19.88 -15.94 -12.53
CA PHE A 30 18.92 -15.38 -11.57
C PHE A 30 17.64 -15.18 -12.36
N SER A 31 16.68 -16.07 -12.14
CA SER A 31 15.38 -16.00 -12.77
C SER A 31 14.76 -14.70 -12.30
N THR A 32 14.82 -13.67 -13.15
CA THR A 32 13.96 -12.50 -13.09
C THR A 32 12.57 -12.96 -13.54
N ALA A 33 12.00 -13.95 -12.86
CA ALA A 33 10.59 -14.28 -12.99
C ALA A 33 9.86 -12.95 -12.78
N SER A 34 9.20 -12.48 -13.85
CA SER A 34 8.44 -11.24 -13.86
C SER A 34 7.33 -11.37 -12.82
N ARG A 35 7.62 -10.96 -11.59
CA ARG A 35 6.62 -10.90 -10.53
C ARG A 35 5.76 -9.71 -10.88
N LYS A 36 4.46 -9.95 -11.13
CA LYS A 36 3.49 -8.85 -11.15
C LYS A 36 3.68 -8.02 -9.86
N PRO A 37 3.80 -6.69 -9.95
CA PRO A 37 3.91 -5.87 -8.76
C PRO A 37 2.66 -6.08 -7.91
N LYS A 38 2.85 -6.59 -6.69
CA LYS A 38 1.76 -6.75 -5.73
C LYS A 38 1.30 -5.37 -5.29
N THR A 39 0.00 -5.19 -5.22
CA THR A 39 -0.54 -3.93 -4.68
C THR A 39 -0.23 -3.81 -3.19
N PHE A 40 -0.24 -2.59 -2.64
CA PHE A 40 -0.03 -2.37 -1.20
C PHE A 40 -1.03 -3.19 -0.38
N LYS A 41 -2.30 -3.24 -0.81
CA LYS A 41 -3.36 -4.02 -0.16
C LYS A 41 -3.02 -5.51 -0.12
N GLU A 42 -2.53 -6.08 -1.22
CA GLU A 42 -2.12 -7.48 -1.28
C GLU A 42 -0.92 -7.76 -0.38
N THR A 43 0.07 -6.87 -0.35
CA THR A 43 1.24 -7.02 0.53
C THR A 43 0.84 -6.91 1.99
N TRP A 44 -0.08 -6.00 2.31
CA TRP A 44 -0.54 -5.74 3.67
C TRP A 44 -1.44 -6.87 4.22
N LEU A 45 -2.32 -7.44 3.39
CA LEU A 45 -3.21 -8.54 3.77
C LEU A 45 -2.50 -9.91 3.85
N MET A 46 -1.30 -10.03 3.29
CA MET A 46 -0.50 -11.27 3.39
C MET A 46 0.21 -11.42 4.74
N ASP A 47 0.28 -10.35 5.55
CA ASP A 47 0.91 -10.38 6.88
C ASP A 47 -0.09 -10.82 7.96
N PRO A 48 0.18 -11.92 8.70
CA PRO A 48 -0.64 -12.36 9.84
C PRO A 48 -0.81 -11.28 10.92
N GLY A 49 0.16 -10.38 11.09
CA GLY A 49 0.12 -9.28 12.06
C GLY A 49 -0.90 -8.19 11.73
N THR A 50 -1.40 -8.15 10.49
CA THR A 50 -2.35 -7.13 10.02
C THR A 50 -3.77 -7.36 10.53
N TYR A 51 -4.20 -8.61 10.70
CA TYR A 51 -5.56 -8.95 11.11
C TYR A 51 -6.00 -8.37 12.47
N PRO A 52 -5.20 -8.42 13.56
CA PRO A 52 -5.57 -7.76 14.81
C PRO A 52 -5.72 -6.25 14.65
N VAL A 53 -4.90 -5.60 13.81
CA VAL A 53 -5.03 -4.16 13.52
C VAL A 53 -6.34 -3.87 12.80
N ILE A 54 -6.71 -4.69 11.80
CA ILE A 54 -7.99 -4.59 11.10
C ILE A 54 -9.17 -4.67 12.10
N VAL A 55 -9.11 -5.60 13.06
CA VAL A 55 -10.19 -5.75 14.06
C VAL A 55 -10.40 -4.46 14.86
N VAL A 56 -9.32 -3.81 15.30
CA VAL A 56 -9.42 -2.54 16.05
C VAL A 56 -9.97 -1.42 15.18
N ILE A 57 -9.50 -1.30 13.94
CA ILE A 57 -9.99 -0.28 12.99
C ILE A 57 -11.50 -0.47 12.75
N VAL A 58 -11.92 -1.69 12.46
CA VAL A 58 -13.34 -2.01 12.21
C VAL A 58 -14.19 -1.74 13.46
N ALA A 59 -13.71 -2.11 14.65
CA ALA A 59 -14.40 -1.83 15.90
C ALA A 59 -14.57 -0.31 16.13
N ALA A 60 -13.51 0.47 15.96
CA ALA A 60 -13.55 1.93 16.12
C ALA A 60 -14.51 2.58 15.10
N CYS A 61 -14.42 2.19 13.83
CA CYS A 61 -15.34 2.67 12.79
C CYS A 61 -16.79 2.30 13.11
N SER A 62 -17.04 1.07 13.56
CA SER A 62 -18.40 0.63 13.91
C SER A 62 -19.00 1.44 15.04
N LEU A 63 -18.21 1.75 16.08
CA LEU A 63 -18.67 2.50 17.24
C LEU A 63 -18.99 3.95 16.86
N CYS A 64 -18.13 4.58 16.05
CA CYS A 64 -18.40 5.91 15.48
C CYS A 64 -19.68 5.91 14.66
N VAL A 65 -19.83 4.98 13.71
CA VAL A 65 -21.01 4.91 12.84
C VAL A 65 -22.27 4.69 13.69
N VAL A 66 -22.24 3.79 14.67
CA VAL A 66 -23.39 3.54 15.55
C VAL A 66 -23.75 4.79 16.36
N ALA A 67 -22.78 5.49 16.94
CA ALA A 67 -23.04 6.72 17.69
C ALA A 67 -23.65 7.81 16.80
N SER A 68 -23.08 8.02 15.60
CA SER A 68 -23.60 8.97 14.62
C SER A 68 -25.02 8.59 14.15
N PHE A 69 -25.26 7.32 13.84
CA PHE A 69 -26.59 6.84 13.44
C PHE A 69 -27.62 6.97 14.56
N ARG A 70 -27.26 6.63 15.80
CA ARG A 70 -28.13 6.81 16.96
C ARG A 70 -28.50 8.28 17.13
N CYS A 71 -27.52 9.17 17.02
CA CYS A 71 -27.75 10.62 17.06
C CYS A 71 -28.71 11.07 15.95
N LEU A 72 -28.50 10.62 14.71
CA LEU A 72 -29.35 10.98 13.56
C LEU A 72 -30.79 10.45 13.68
N ILE A 73 -31.00 9.27 14.26
CA ILE A 73 -32.32 8.65 14.36
C ILE A 73 -33.09 9.15 15.60
N GLN A 74 -32.40 9.37 16.72
CA GLN A 74 -33.02 9.73 18.00
C GLN A 74 -33.18 11.24 18.16
N ASN A 75 -32.43 12.07 17.43
CA ASN A 75 -32.64 13.52 17.50
C ASN A 75 -33.99 13.92 16.90
N PRO A 76 -34.84 14.63 17.67
CA PRO A 76 -36.12 15.13 17.16
C PRO A 76 -35.95 16.21 16.10
N ASP A 77 -34.81 16.91 16.10
CA ASP A 77 -34.47 17.94 15.10
C ASP A 77 -34.08 17.36 13.74
N VAL A 78 -33.71 16.08 13.70
CA VAL A 78 -33.33 15.41 12.46
C VAL A 78 -34.57 14.81 11.80
N GLN A 79 -35.01 15.44 10.71
CA GLN A 79 -36.22 15.09 9.96
C GLN A 79 -36.05 13.89 8.99
N ILE A 80 -35.19 12.93 9.32
CA ILE A 80 -34.98 11.72 8.50
C ILE A 80 -36.25 10.86 8.50
N ARG A 81 -36.89 10.71 9.67
CA ARG A 81 -38.14 9.94 9.82
C ARG A 81 -39.33 10.78 9.35
N LYS A 82 -40.22 10.18 8.53
CA LYS A 82 -41.42 10.86 7.99
C LYS A 82 -42.30 11.48 9.08
N ASN A 83 -42.35 10.87 10.27
CA ASN A 83 -43.07 11.37 11.43
C ASN A 83 -42.50 12.69 12.01
N ASN A 84 -41.19 12.91 11.91
CA ASN A 84 -40.52 14.12 12.42
C ASN A 84 -40.47 15.26 11.39
N ARG A 85 -40.91 15.04 10.14
CA ARG A 85 -40.96 16.10 9.11
C ARG A 85 -41.99 17.19 9.39
N GLN A 86 -42.94 16.90 10.28
CA GLN A 86 -44.03 17.79 10.68
C GLN A 86 -43.80 18.38 12.09
N SER A 87 -42.72 18.01 12.80
CA SER A 87 -42.45 18.58 14.11
C SER A 87 -41.96 20.02 13.95
N LYS A 88 -42.60 20.97 14.64
CA LYS A 88 -42.19 22.38 14.73
C LYS A 88 -40.71 22.43 15.09
N LEU A 89 -39.86 22.94 14.19
CA LEU A 89 -38.45 23.22 14.50
C LEU A 89 -38.41 24.11 15.74
N ARG A 90 -37.56 23.79 16.71
CA ARG A 90 -37.31 24.68 17.85
C ARG A 90 -36.85 26.03 17.31
N THR A 91 -37.70 27.05 17.44
CA THR A 91 -37.28 28.44 17.30
C THR A 91 -36.43 28.75 18.52
N TRP A 92 -35.11 28.78 18.34
CA TRP A 92 -34.20 29.27 19.37
C TRP A 92 -34.55 30.73 19.61
N GLU A 93 -35.41 31.02 20.59
CA GLU A 93 -35.68 32.37 21.07
C GLU A 93 -34.39 32.89 21.73
N GLY A 94 -33.57 33.53 20.92
CA GLY A 94 -32.27 34.05 21.32
C GLY A 94 -31.59 34.87 20.24
N SER A 95 -32.34 35.47 19.32
CA SER A 95 -31.81 36.50 18.42
C SER A 95 -32.89 37.53 18.07
N SER A 96 -32.58 38.78 18.43
CA SER A 96 -33.23 40.08 18.19
C SER A 96 -34.58 40.39 18.87
N VAL A 97 -34.49 40.95 20.09
CA VAL A 97 -34.91 42.32 20.43
C VAL A 97 -35.91 42.99 19.47
N PHE A 98 -37.19 43.13 19.88
CA PHE A 98 -38.01 44.37 19.91
C PHE A 98 -39.53 44.07 19.94
N GLY A 99 -40.19 44.47 21.03
CA GLY A 99 -41.52 45.11 20.97
C GLY A 99 -42.78 44.31 21.33
N GLN A 100 -43.55 44.90 22.27
CA GLN A 100 -44.99 44.75 22.57
C GLN A 100 -45.35 43.54 23.45
N LYS A 101 -45.59 43.67 24.76
CA LYS A 101 -46.63 44.46 25.49
C LYS A 101 -48.00 44.33 24.83
N ASP A 102 -48.82 43.46 25.38
CA ASP A 102 -50.09 43.79 26.05
C ASP A 102 -50.46 42.68 27.05
#